data_AF-A0A5A9XC77-F1
#
_entry.id   AF-A0A5A9XC77-F1
#
_cell.length_a   1.000
_cell.length_b   1.000
_cell.length_c   1.000
_cell.angle_alpha   90.00
_cell.angle_beta   90.00
_cell.angle_gamma   90.00
#
_symmetry.space_group_name_H-M   'P 1'
#
loop_
_entity.id
_entity.type
_entity.pdbx_description
1 polymer ?
#
loop_
_entity_poly.entity_id
_entity_poly.type
_entity_poly.pdbx_seq_one_letter_code
_entity_poly.pdbx_strand_id
1 'polypeptide(L)'
;MRTTILARMVLTACLVLSICLSQAYCDEVWRTEFEEACARTADVMTLSDNELKALIGKCERLQKVIEQQDETARKVYLKRLQMCKNLYVYILEAKNSEKTQK
;
A
#
# COMPACT_ATOMS: atom_id res chain seq x y z
N MET A 1 29.07 32.25 -22.31
CA MET A 1 27.63 32.54 -22.12
C MET A 1 26.69 31.51 -22.75
N ARG A 2 26.85 31.12 -24.03
CA ARG A 2 26.00 30.09 -24.67
C ARG A 2 26.18 28.66 -24.11
N THR A 3 27.42 28.27 -23.81
CA THR A 3 27.76 26.94 -23.25
C THR A 3 27.22 26.74 -21.83
N THR A 4 27.20 27.80 -21.01
CA THR A 4 26.63 27.79 -19.65
C THR A 4 25.10 27.70 -19.63
N ILE A 5 24.43 28.19 -20.68
CA ILE A 5 22.96 28.11 -20.81
C ILE A 5 22.55 26.69 -21.22
N LEU A 6 23.26 26.09 -22.18
CA LEU A 6 23.04 24.70 -22.59
C LEU A 6 23.32 23.72 -21.44
N ALA A 7 24.42 23.90 -20.70
CA ALA A 7 24.73 23.08 -19.54
C ALA A 7 23.66 23.18 -18.44
N ARG A 8 23.10 24.38 -18.21
CA ARG A 8 22.01 24.57 -17.27
C ARG A 8 20.73 23.86 -17.71
N MET A 9 20.34 23.96 -18.98
CA MET A 9 19.15 23.26 -19.50
C MET A 9 19.27 21.74 -19.39
N VAL A 10 20.45 21.17 -19.70
CA VAL A 10 20.69 19.73 -19.56
C VAL A 10 20.60 19.32 -18.09
N LEU A 11 21.16 20.11 -17.17
CA LEU A 11 21.09 19.82 -15.74
C LEU A 11 19.65 19.84 -15.20
N THR A 12 18.85 20.83 -15.59
CA THR A 12 17.42 20.87 -15.19
C THR A 12 16.63 19.72 -15.81
N ALA A 13 16.87 19.35 -17.06
CA ALA A 13 16.22 18.21 -17.70
C ALA A 13 16.54 16.89 -16.97
N CYS A 14 17.81 16.68 -16.57
CA CYS A 14 18.21 15.51 -15.78
C CYS A 14 17.56 15.49 -14.38
N LEU A 15 17.43 16.65 -13.73
CA LEU A 15 16.78 16.78 -12.42
C LEU A 15 15.28 16.45 -12.49
N VAL A 16 14.57 16.98 -13.50
CA VAL A 16 13.15 16.68 -13.72
C VAL A 16 12.94 15.20 -14.05
N LEU A 17 13.80 14.63 -14.91
CA LEU A 17 13.72 13.21 -15.28
C LEU A 17 13.89 12.29 -14.05
N SER A 18 14.84 12.60 -13.17
CA SER A 18 15.10 11.82 -11.95
C SER A 18 13.92 11.83 -10.96
N ILE A 19 13.19 12.95 -10.89
CA ILE A 19 11.98 13.07 -10.05
C ILE A 19 10.84 12.19 -10.60
N CYS A 20 10.62 12.20 -11.92
CA CYS A 20 9.58 11.36 -12.54
C CYS A 20 9.85 9.86 -12.37
N LEU A 21 11.10 9.41 -12.53
CA LEU A 21 11.48 8.00 -12.31
C LEU A 21 11.26 7.56 -10.87
N SER A 22 11.57 8.41 -9.90
CA SER A 22 11.36 8.14 -8.48
C SER A 22 9.88 7.98 -8.15
N GLN A 23 9.01 8.77 -8.79
CA GLN A 23 7.57 8.70 -8.59
C GLN A 23 6.97 7.40 -9.16
N ALA A 24 7.40 6.98 -10.35
CA ALA A 24 6.95 5.71 -10.95
C ALA A 24 7.35 4.49 -10.11
N TYR A 25 8.59 4.48 -9.59
CA TYR A 25 9.07 3.39 -8.73
C TYR A 25 8.30 3.33 -7.40
N CYS A 26 8.04 4.48 -6.78
CA CYS A 26 7.25 4.54 -5.55
C CYS A 26 5.81 4.01 -5.75
N ASP A 27 5.24 4.27 -6.93
CA ASP A 27 3.89 3.87 -7.30
C ASP A 27 3.75 2.34 -7.54
N GLU A 28 4.84 1.65 -7.85
CA GLU A 28 4.90 0.18 -7.95
C GLU A 28 4.96 -0.50 -6.56
N VAL A 29 5.69 0.11 -5.62
CA VAL A 29 5.96 -0.51 -4.31
C VAL A 29 4.69 -0.66 -3.49
N TRP A 30 3.91 0.42 -3.32
CA TRP A 30 2.71 0.36 -2.49
C TRP A 30 1.63 -0.54 -3.13
N ARG A 31 1.57 -0.61 -4.46
CA ARG A 31 0.66 -1.51 -5.18
C ARG A 31 1.03 -2.97 -4.97
N THR A 32 2.31 -3.30 -4.98
CA THR A 32 2.79 -4.65 -4.69
C THR A 32 2.42 -5.05 -3.26
N GLU A 33 2.71 -4.18 -2.28
CA GLU A 33 2.33 -4.43 -0.89
C GLU A 33 0.82 -4.58 -0.70
N PHE A 34 0.03 -3.78 -1.43
CA PHE A 34 -1.42 -3.86 -1.45
C PHE A 34 -1.91 -5.20 -1.99
N GLU A 35 -1.40 -5.65 -3.15
CA GLU A 35 -1.81 -6.92 -3.74
C GLU A 35 -1.45 -8.10 -2.84
N GLU A 36 -0.25 -8.10 -2.26
CA GLU A 36 0.15 -9.10 -1.25
C GLU A 36 -0.80 -9.11 -0.05
N ALA A 37 -1.14 -7.92 0.48
CA ALA A 37 -2.04 -7.81 1.62
C ALA A 37 -3.45 -8.30 1.27
N CYS A 38 -3.94 -8.07 0.05
CA CYS A 38 -5.26 -8.52 -0.38
C CYS A 38 -5.29 -10.01 -0.76
N ALA A 39 -4.18 -10.57 -1.27
CA ALA A 39 -4.11 -11.98 -1.66
C ALA A 39 -4.31 -12.94 -0.48
N ARG A 40 -3.88 -12.55 0.74
CA ARG A 40 -4.06 -13.32 1.99
C ARG A 40 -5.52 -13.49 2.42
N THR A 41 -6.47 -12.87 1.73
CA THR A 41 -7.90 -13.12 1.96
C THR A 41 -8.32 -14.52 1.51
N ALA A 42 -7.62 -15.13 0.55
CA ALA A 42 -7.92 -16.46 0.02
C ALA A 42 -7.72 -17.58 1.06
N ASP A 43 -6.75 -17.42 1.97
CA ASP A 43 -6.36 -18.39 2.98
C ASP A 43 -6.55 -17.85 4.41
N VAL A 44 -7.39 -16.81 4.58
CA VAL A 44 -7.56 -16.06 5.83
C VAL A 44 -7.89 -16.93 7.05
N MET A 45 -8.63 -18.01 6.86
CA MET A 45 -9.04 -18.94 7.93
C MET A 45 -7.86 -19.72 8.52
N THR A 46 -6.76 -19.84 7.77
CA THR A 46 -5.56 -20.59 8.19
C THR A 46 -4.54 -19.72 8.92
N LEU A 47 -4.72 -18.39 8.88
CA LEU A 47 -3.78 -17.44 9.45
C LEU A 47 -3.77 -17.48 10.97
N SER A 48 -2.58 -17.38 11.57
CA SER A 48 -2.41 -17.17 13.00
C SER A 48 -2.89 -15.78 13.44
N ASP A 49 -3.11 -15.61 14.74
CA ASP A 49 -3.52 -14.31 15.31
C ASP A 49 -2.47 -13.22 15.07
N ASN A 50 -1.18 -13.60 15.08
CA ASN A 50 -0.08 -12.68 14.82
C ASN A 50 -0.04 -12.25 13.36
N GLU A 51 -0.29 -13.17 12.42
CA GLU A 51 -0.40 -12.84 11.00
C GLU A 51 -1.60 -11.93 10.71
N LEU A 52 -2.76 -12.20 11.32
CA LEU A 52 -3.94 -11.34 11.20
C LEU A 52 -3.65 -9.93 11.71
N LYS A 53 -3.03 -9.80 12.89
CA LYS A 53 -2.61 -8.49 13.44
C LYS A 53 -1.60 -7.78 12.53
N ALA A 54 -0.63 -8.52 11.97
CA ALA A 54 0.35 -7.97 11.06
C ALA A 54 -0.30 -7.45 9.76
N LEU A 55 -1.27 -8.18 9.20
CA LEU A 55 -2.03 -7.77 8.02
C LEU A 55 -2.91 -6.55 8.30
N ILE A 56 -3.58 -6.49 9.45
CA ILE A 56 -4.34 -5.30 9.87
C ILE A 56 -3.41 -4.08 9.93
N GLY A 57 -2.25 -4.22 10.56
CA GLY A 57 -1.24 -3.15 10.62
C GLY A 57 -0.69 -2.76 9.24
N LYS A 58 -0.52 -3.72 8.31
CA LYS A 58 -0.13 -3.44 6.91
C LYS A 58 -1.23 -2.65 6.20
N CYS A 59 -2.50 -3.01 6.37
CA CYS A 59 -3.63 -2.26 5.83
C CYS A 59 -3.68 -0.82 6.36
N GLU A 60 -3.39 -0.58 7.64
CA GLU A 60 -3.39 0.77 8.21
C GLU A 60 -2.26 1.65 7.67
N ARG A 61 -1.09 1.07 7.40
CA ARG A 61 0.01 1.80 6.75
C ARG A 61 -0.32 2.11 5.28
N LEU A 62 -0.83 1.12 4.55
CA LEU A 62 -1.22 1.27 3.14
C LEU A 62 -2.34 2.30 2.97
N GLN A 63 -3.30 2.35 3.90
CA GLN A 63 -4.36 3.35 3.88
C GLN A 63 -3.79 4.77 3.82
N LYS A 64 -2.81 5.10 4.67
CA LYS A 64 -2.16 6.43 4.68
C LYS A 64 -1.44 6.75 3.37
N VAL A 65 -0.85 5.75 2.73
CA VAL A 65 -0.15 5.90 1.44
C VAL A 65 -1.15 6.13 0.31
N ILE A 66 -2.23 5.34 0.27
CA ILE A 66 -3.26 5.41 -0.78
C ILE A 66 -4.06 6.73 -0.67
N GLU A 67 -4.27 7.24 0.54
CA GLU A 67 -4.91 8.54 0.78
C GLU A 67 -4.19 9.72 0.11
N GLN A 68 -2.89 9.58 -0.20
CA GLN A 68 -2.08 10.60 -0.88
C GLN A 68 -2.09 10.48 -2.42
N GLN A 69 -2.68 9.42 -2.98
CA GLN A 69 -2.72 9.20 -4.42
C GLN A 69 -3.83 10.03 -5.10
N ASP A 70 -3.86 10.04 -6.44
CA ASP A 70 -4.92 10.68 -7.19
C ASP A 70 -6.32 10.15 -6.82
N GLU A 71 -7.36 10.92 -7.11
CA GLU A 71 -8.74 10.60 -6.72
C GLU A 71 -9.21 9.22 -7.20
N THR A 72 -8.82 8.83 -8.41
CA THR A 72 -9.24 7.57 -9.02
C THR A 72 -8.58 6.39 -8.31
N ALA A 73 -7.26 6.43 -8.17
CA ALA A 73 -6.52 5.40 -7.44
C ALA A 73 -7.03 5.30 -5.99
N ARG A 74 -7.12 6.43 -5.30
CA ARG A 74 -7.57 6.49 -3.90
C ARG A 74 -8.91 5.79 -3.70
N LYS A 75 -9.91 6.10 -4.54
CA LYS A 75 -11.26 5.52 -4.41
C LYS A 75 -11.28 4.01 -4.63
N VAL A 76 -10.58 3.52 -5.65
CA VAL A 76 -10.56 2.08 -6.00
C VAL A 76 -9.82 1.28 -4.94
N TYR A 77 -8.59 1.70 -4.60
CA TYR A 77 -7.71 0.93 -3.73
C TYR A 77 -8.15 1.00 -2.26
N LEU A 78 -8.63 2.15 -1.76
CA LEU A 78 -9.14 2.23 -0.37
C LEU A 78 -10.34 1.32 -0.14
N LYS A 79 -11.26 1.24 -1.11
CA LYS A 79 -12.45 0.39 -0.95
C LYS A 79 -12.08 -1.08 -0.80
N ARG A 80 -11.18 -1.58 -1.66
CA ARG A 80 -10.69 -2.97 -1.58
C ARG A 80 -9.88 -3.20 -0.30
N LEU A 81 -8.99 -2.28 0.06
CA LEU A 81 -8.20 -2.39 1.29
C LEU A 81 -9.07 -2.47 2.55
N GLN A 82 -10.11 -1.64 2.63
CA GLN A 82 -11.04 -1.64 3.75
C GLN A 82 -11.78 -2.99 3.88
N MET A 83 -12.20 -3.58 2.76
CA MET A 83 -12.84 -4.90 2.78
C MET A 83 -11.89 -5.98 3.30
N CYS A 84 -10.63 -5.99 2.84
CA CYS A 84 -9.62 -6.92 3.35
C CYS A 84 -9.34 -6.72 4.84
N LYS A 85 -9.16 -5.48 5.30
CA LYS A 85 -8.97 -5.16 6.73
C LYS A 85 -10.15 -5.64 7.57
N ASN A 86 -11.38 -5.38 7.14
CA ASN A 86 -12.58 -5.80 7.87
C ASN A 86 -12.65 -7.32 8.01
N LEU A 87 -12.30 -8.05 6.95
CA LEU A 87 -12.23 -9.52 7.01
C LEU A 87 -11.19 -9.98 8.03
N TYR A 88 -9.98 -9.40 8.04
CA TYR A 88 -8.94 -9.77 9.00
C TYR A 88 -9.34 -9.48 10.45
N VAL A 89 -9.97 -8.33 10.71
CA VAL A 89 -10.51 -7.97 12.03
C VAL A 89 -11.57 -8.98 12.46
N TYR A 90 -12.54 -9.27 11.58
CA TYR A 90 -13.61 -10.22 11.88
C TYR A 90 -13.08 -11.61 12.23
N ILE A 91 -12.14 -12.15 11.46
CA ILE A 91 -11.55 -13.47 11.74
C ILE A 91 -10.76 -13.47 13.04
N LEU A 92 -10.00 -12.41 13.33
CA LEU A 92 -9.27 -12.30 14.59
C LEU A 92 -10.23 -12.29 15.79
N GLU A 93 -11.33 -11.54 15.70
CA GLU A 93 -12.37 -11.48 16.74
C GLU A 93 -13.08 -12.82 16.92
N ALA A 94 -13.41 -13.51 15.83
CA ALA A 94 -14.02 -14.84 15.88
C ALA A 94 -13.12 -15.85 16.62
N LYS A 95 -11.83 -15.90 16.26
CA LYS A 95 -10.85 -16.78 16.91
C LYS A 95 -10.64 -16.46 18.39
N ASN A 96 -10.66 -15.18 18.77
CA ASN A 96 -10.57 -14.77 20.17
C ASN A 96 -11.81 -15.18 20.98
N SER A 97 -12.99 -15.10 20.36
CA SER A 97 -14.26 -15.50 20.98
C SER A 97 -14.29 -17.01 21.21
N GLU A 98 -13.85 -17.82 20.24
CA GLU A 98 -13.76 -19.28 20.38
C GLU A 98 -12.80 -19.72 21.50
N LYS A 99 -11.69 -19.00 21.69
CA LYS A 99 -10.72 -19.30 22.76
C LYS A 99 -11.25 -18.98 24.15
N THR A 100 -12.11 -17.97 24.27
CA THR A 100 -12.68 -17.53 25.55
C THR A 100 -13.81 -18.47 26.02
N GLN A 101 -14.39 -19.24 25.11
CA GLN A 101 -15.47 -20.20 25.40
C GLN A 101 -14.97 -21.64 25.65
N LYS A 102 -13.65 -21.89 25.54
CA LYS A 102 -12.99 -23.15 25.88
C LYS A 102 -12.33 -23.05 27.24
#